data_AF-A0A0B6YQT9-F1
#
_entry.id   AF-A0A0B6YQT9-F1
#
_cell.length_a   1.000
_cell.length_b   1.000
_cell.length_c   1.000
_cell.angle_alpha   90.00
_cell.angle_beta   90.00
_cell.angle_gamma   90.00
#
_symmetry.space_group_name_H-M   'P 1'
#
loop_
_entity.id
_entity.type
_entity.pdbx_description
1 polymer ?
#
loop_
_entity_poly.entity_id
_entity_poly.type
_entity_poly.pdbx_seq_one_letter_code
_entity_poly.pdbx_strand_id
1 'polypeptide(L)'
;ELLTIGAGLSPLWIVAIRENVKASKITEQNLNELKNKQLIPGSPLHLGDKESRIPVILIQRPGTSSTISTSQIGYASGWDVVIPSGWAMAFWISLIYRGARVGGIREACSVALQAGSLCEPFDFPDSLGGREQLQAESEILERRHDCRPPAKRPNYTKLGFQSPFRLEFTRLVNEWHEKASLLLEKIKSSDLKMQIKKSDFYVLRDRKCLRLLNMALTDVR
;
A
#
# COMPACT_ATOMS: atom_id res chain seq x y z
N GLU A 1 1.59 -9.14 -23.06
CA GLU A 1 2.80 -9.99 -23.04
C GLU A 1 4.01 -9.42 -23.81
N LEU A 2 3.88 -8.32 -24.58
CA LEU A 2 5.00 -7.76 -25.37
C LEU A 2 5.80 -6.63 -24.69
N LEU A 3 5.46 -6.20 -23.47
CA LEU A 3 6.14 -5.08 -22.78
C LEU A 3 7.24 -5.52 -21.79
N THR A 4 7.40 -6.81 -21.54
CA THR A 4 8.27 -7.32 -20.45
C THR A 4 9.70 -7.63 -20.86
N ILE A 5 9.97 -7.90 -22.15
CA ILE A 5 11.33 -8.29 -22.60
C ILE A 5 12.32 -7.12 -22.42
N GLY A 6 11.91 -5.89 -22.72
CA GLY A 6 12.76 -4.70 -22.57
C GLY A 6 13.09 -4.37 -21.10
N ALA A 7 12.13 -4.52 -20.20
CA ALA A 7 12.35 -4.31 -18.76
C ALA A 7 13.23 -5.42 -18.15
N GLY A 8 13.04 -6.68 -18.58
CA GLY A 8 13.83 -7.82 -18.12
C GLY A 8 15.30 -7.78 -18.54
N LEU A 9 15.60 -7.18 -19.70
CA LEU A 9 16.97 -7.01 -20.21
C LEU A 9 17.63 -5.68 -19.81
N SER A 10 17.04 -4.96 -18.85
CA SER A 10 17.53 -3.64 -18.46
C SER A 10 18.95 -3.71 -17.86
N PRO A 11 19.87 -2.80 -18.24
CA PRO A 11 21.19 -2.66 -17.63
C PRO A 11 21.14 -2.41 -16.12
N LEU A 12 20.00 -1.97 -15.58
CA LEU A 12 19.78 -1.74 -14.16
C LEU A 12 19.91 -3.01 -13.32
N TRP A 13 19.69 -4.20 -13.90
CA TRP A 13 19.85 -5.47 -13.20
C TRP A 13 21.31 -5.89 -13.03
N ILE A 14 22.23 -5.28 -13.77
CA ILE A 14 23.66 -5.58 -13.72
C ILE A 14 24.32 -4.77 -12.60
N VAL A 15 24.88 -5.46 -11.60
CA VAL A 15 25.52 -4.83 -10.43
C VAL A 15 26.66 -3.89 -10.83
N ALA A 16 27.57 -4.35 -11.70
CA ALA A 16 28.72 -3.55 -12.14
C ALA A 16 28.31 -2.20 -12.77
N ILE A 17 27.22 -2.18 -13.53
CA ILE A 17 26.70 -0.95 -14.14
C ILE A 17 26.15 -0.02 -13.05
N ARG A 18 25.38 -0.54 -12.09
CA ARG A 18 24.84 0.26 -10.98
C ARG A 18 25.95 0.87 -10.12
N GLU A 19 27.00 0.12 -9.82
CA GLU A 19 28.13 0.58 -9.04
C GLU A 19 28.93 1.65 -9.79
N ASN A 20 29.20 1.42 -11.08
CA ASN A 20 29.89 2.40 -11.92
C ASN A 20 29.11 3.72 -12.01
N VAL A 21 27.80 3.65 -12.28
CA VAL A 21 26.91 4.83 -12.36
C VAL A 21 26.83 5.57 -11.03
N LYS A 22 26.94 4.87 -9.89
CA LYS A 22 26.99 5.49 -8.57
C LYS A 22 28.35 6.16 -8.31
N ALA A 23 29.44 5.52 -8.69
CA ALA A 23 30.81 6.01 -8.49
C ALA A 23 31.15 7.20 -9.40
N SER A 24 30.65 7.21 -10.64
CA SER A 24 30.86 8.29 -11.61
C SER A 24 30.00 9.54 -11.35
N LYS A 25 29.16 9.53 -10.30
CA LYS A 25 28.24 10.63 -9.99
C LYS A 25 29.02 11.86 -9.54
N ILE A 26 28.87 12.96 -10.29
CA ILE A 26 29.39 14.28 -9.90
C ILE A 26 28.59 14.78 -8.67
N THR A 27 29.30 15.31 -7.68
CA THR A 27 28.68 15.90 -6.49
C THR A 27 27.86 17.13 -6.84
N GLU A 28 26.77 17.37 -6.11
CA GLU A 28 25.88 18.50 -6.34
C GLU A 28 26.59 19.86 -6.18
N GLN A 29 27.55 19.95 -5.27
CA GLN A 29 28.40 21.14 -5.08
C GLN A 29 29.18 21.47 -6.35
N ASN A 30 30.01 20.54 -6.84
CA ASN A 30 30.74 20.73 -8.09
C ASN A 30 29.83 21.04 -9.28
N LEU A 31 28.65 20.41 -9.35
CA LEU A 31 27.69 20.67 -10.43
C LEU A 31 27.14 22.11 -10.36
N ASN A 32 26.87 22.62 -9.15
CA ASN A 32 26.44 24.00 -8.95
C ASN A 32 27.58 25.01 -9.20
N GLU A 33 28.82 24.68 -8.85
CA GLU A 33 29.98 25.50 -9.21
C GLU A 33 30.15 25.61 -10.72
N LEU A 34 29.96 24.51 -11.46
CA LEU A 34 30.00 24.51 -12.92
C LEU A 34 28.88 25.37 -13.53
N LYS A 35 27.66 25.32 -12.95
CA LYS A 35 26.56 26.22 -13.35
C LYS A 35 26.90 27.69 -13.07
N ASN A 36 27.52 27.99 -11.92
CA ASN A 36 27.87 29.36 -11.54
C ASN A 36 28.97 29.95 -12.43
N LYS A 37 29.85 29.12 -13.00
CA LYS A 37 30.88 29.54 -13.96
C LYS A 37 30.30 29.88 -15.34
N GLN A 38 29.05 29.52 -15.61
CA GLN A 38 28.40 29.79 -16.88
C GLN A 38 27.97 31.28 -16.94
N LEU A 39 28.46 31.99 -17.95
CA LEU A 39 28.26 33.44 -18.12
C LEU A 39 26.79 33.84 -18.33
N ILE A 40 25.98 32.94 -18.88
CA ILE A 40 24.59 33.21 -19.25
C ILE A 40 23.65 32.48 -18.28
N PRO A 41 22.94 33.20 -17.39
CA PRO A 41 21.95 32.61 -16.52
C PRO A 41 20.87 31.84 -17.31
N GLY A 42 20.55 30.64 -16.86
CA GLY A 42 19.47 29.82 -17.44
C GLY A 42 19.83 29.03 -18.71
N SER A 43 21.05 29.18 -19.24
CA SER A 43 21.52 28.34 -20.34
C SER A 43 21.83 26.90 -19.87
N PRO A 44 21.63 25.87 -20.72
CA PRO A 44 21.89 24.48 -20.34
C PRO A 44 23.39 24.24 -20.13
N LEU A 45 23.74 23.45 -19.11
CA LEU A 45 25.12 23.04 -18.85
C LEU A 45 25.46 21.80 -19.68
N HIS A 46 26.44 21.91 -20.57
CA HIS A 46 26.94 20.78 -21.36
C HIS A 46 28.22 20.24 -20.72
N LEU A 47 28.17 18.98 -20.25
CA LEU A 47 29.31 18.33 -19.59
C LEU A 47 30.09 17.40 -20.53
N GLY A 48 29.56 17.13 -21.74
CA GLY A 48 30.20 16.28 -22.74
C GLY A 48 30.41 14.86 -22.21
N ASP A 49 31.63 14.35 -22.27
CA ASP A 49 31.96 12.98 -21.83
C ASP A 49 31.76 12.75 -20.32
N LYS A 50 31.64 13.82 -19.53
CA LYS A 50 31.37 13.75 -18.09
C LYS A 50 29.88 13.61 -17.76
N GLU A 51 29.00 13.57 -18.77
CA GLU A 51 27.56 13.36 -18.57
C GLU A 51 27.26 11.96 -18.03
N SER A 52 26.39 11.90 -17.03
CA SER A 52 26.01 10.64 -16.41
C SER A 52 24.92 9.94 -17.22
N ARG A 53 25.22 8.74 -17.72
CA ARG A 53 24.27 7.88 -18.43
C ARG A 53 23.62 6.91 -17.45
N ILE A 54 22.40 7.22 -17.03
CA ILE A 54 21.72 6.51 -15.95
C ILE A 54 20.64 5.61 -16.54
N PRO A 55 20.69 4.29 -16.34
CA PRO A 55 19.59 3.41 -16.76
C PRO A 55 18.37 3.65 -15.85
N VAL A 56 17.19 3.74 -16.45
CA VAL A 56 15.90 3.94 -15.74
C VAL A 56 14.88 2.95 -16.30
N ILE A 57 14.07 2.37 -15.43
CA ILE A 57 12.91 1.56 -15.83
C ILE A 57 11.64 2.32 -15.44
N LEU A 58 10.71 2.43 -16.37
CA LEU A 58 9.39 3.01 -16.16
C LEU A 58 8.35 1.90 -16.22
N ILE A 59 7.57 1.75 -15.15
CA ILE A 59 6.49 0.76 -15.08
C ILE A 59 5.19 1.54 -14.95
N GLN A 60 4.31 1.39 -15.94
CA GLN A 60 3.00 2.01 -15.87
C GLN A 60 2.09 1.20 -14.94
N ARG A 61 1.54 1.83 -13.92
CA ARG A 61 0.47 1.28 -13.08
C ARG A 61 -0.88 1.66 -13.67
N PRO A 62 -1.66 0.68 -14.19
CA PRO A 62 -3.00 0.97 -14.66
C PRO A 62 -3.88 1.39 -13.48
N GLY A 63 -4.77 2.36 -13.72
CA GLY A 63 -5.76 2.79 -12.73
C GLY A 63 -6.93 1.82 -12.63
N THR A 64 -7.95 2.22 -11.87
CA THR A 64 -9.20 1.49 -11.71
C THR A 64 -9.92 1.29 -13.05
N SER A 65 -10.43 0.07 -13.27
CA SER A 65 -11.25 -0.27 -14.43
C SER A 65 -12.73 -0.17 -14.10
N SER A 66 -13.55 0.28 -15.05
CA SER A 66 -15.01 0.50 -14.91
C SER A 66 -15.78 -0.73 -14.42
N THR A 67 -15.27 -1.93 -14.67
CA THR A 67 -15.93 -3.19 -14.31
C THR A 67 -15.72 -3.59 -12.85
N ILE A 68 -14.92 -2.83 -12.09
CA ILE A 68 -14.34 -3.29 -10.82
C ILE A 68 -14.61 -2.32 -9.66
N SER A 69 -14.77 -1.01 -9.92
CA SER A 69 -14.98 0.00 -8.88
C SER A 69 -16.09 0.98 -9.26
N THR A 70 -16.76 1.55 -8.25
CA THR A 70 -17.63 2.72 -8.40
C THR A 70 -16.84 4.02 -8.68
N SER A 71 -15.51 3.96 -8.55
CA SER A 71 -14.58 5.06 -8.82
C SER A 71 -14.43 5.33 -10.32
N GLN A 72 -14.02 6.56 -10.67
CA GLN A 72 -13.79 6.97 -12.05
C GLN A 72 -12.78 6.06 -12.77
N ILE A 73 -13.01 5.82 -14.06
CA ILE A 73 -12.11 5.01 -14.91
C ILE A 73 -10.75 5.67 -14.96
N GLY A 74 -9.69 4.91 -14.68
CA GLY A 74 -8.31 5.41 -14.69
C GLY A 74 -7.88 6.15 -13.42
N TYR A 75 -8.71 6.21 -12.38
CA TYR A 75 -8.32 6.73 -11.07
C TYR A 75 -7.17 5.90 -10.49
N ALA A 76 -6.26 6.55 -9.75
CA ALA A 76 -5.03 5.95 -9.22
C ALA A 76 -4.06 5.37 -10.28
N SER A 77 -4.19 5.75 -11.55
CA SER A 77 -3.15 5.47 -12.55
C SER A 77 -1.87 6.24 -12.24
N GLY A 78 -0.73 5.63 -12.57
CA GLY A 78 0.56 6.23 -12.25
C GLY A 78 1.73 5.56 -12.94
N TRP A 79 2.93 6.04 -12.61
CA TRP A 79 4.20 5.50 -13.10
C TRP A 79 5.10 5.20 -11.92
N ASP A 80 5.68 4.01 -11.92
CA ASP A 80 6.77 3.66 -11.01
C ASP A 80 8.09 3.83 -11.75
N VAL A 81 8.98 4.59 -11.13
CA VAL A 81 10.28 4.95 -11.68
C VAL A 81 11.34 4.20 -10.87
N VAL A 82 11.97 3.19 -11.49
CA VAL A 82 13.03 2.41 -10.87
C VAL A 82 14.37 2.92 -11.35
N ILE A 83 15.22 3.32 -10.39
CA ILE A 83 16.52 3.96 -10.62
C ILE A 83 17.61 3.38 -9.71
N PRO A 84 18.90 3.47 -10.09
CA PRO A 84 20.00 3.01 -9.24
C PRO A 84 20.10 3.80 -7.93
N SER A 85 20.53 3.12 -6.87
CA SER A 85 20.79 3.76 -5.57
C SER A 85 21.85 4.86 -5.70
N GLY A 86 21.62 6.01 -5.09
CA GLY A 86 22.51 7.19 -5.17
C GLY A 86 22.01 8.27 -6.14
N TRP A 87 21.12 7.94 -7.08
CA TRP A 87 20.51 8.91 -8.00
C TRP A 87 19.12 9.39 -7.58
N ALA A 88 18.54 8.79 -6.53
CA ALA A 88 17.19 9.10 -6.06
C ALA A 88 16.96 10.59 -5.79
N MET A 89 17.84 11.25 -5.04
CA MET A 89 17.68 12.67 -4.71
C MET A 89 17.77 13.59 -5.94
N ALA A 90 18.63 13.27 -6.91
CA ALA A 90 18.76 14.09 -8.12
C ALA A 90 17.48 14.05 -8.96
N PHE A 91 16.89 12.86 -9.14
CA PHE A 91 15.60 12.69 -9.80
C PHE A 91 14.47 13.34 -8.98
N TRP A 92 14.46 13.13 -7.67
CA TRP A 92 13.46 13.69 -6.77
C TRP A 92 13.36 15.21 -6.88
N ILE A 93 14.49 15.92 -6.74
CA ILE A 93 14.53 17.38 -6.84
C ILE A 93 14.05 17.85 -8.22
N SER A 94 14.42 17.14 -9.29
CA SER A 94 13.99 17.49 -10.64
C SER A 94 12.46 17.43 -10.81
N LEU A 95 11.80 16.45 -10.18
CA LEU A 95 10.34 16.32 -10.21
C LEU A 95 9.68 17.44 -9.41
N ILE A 96 10.23 17.79 -8.24
CA ILE A 96 9.72 18.89 -7.42
C ILE A 96 9.81 20.23 -8.15
N TYR A 97 10.92 20.49 -8.85
CA TYR A 97 11.07 21.71 -9.66
C TYR A 97 10.10 21.79 -10.84
N ARG A 98 9.53 20.66 -11.27
CA ARG A 98 8.45 20.61 -12.27
C ARG A 98 7.04 20.68 -11.64
N GLY A 99 6.94 20.88 -10.33
CA GLY A 99 5.67 21.07 -9.62
C GLY A 99 5.05 19.79 -9.06
N ALA A 100 5.78 18.67 -9.03
CA ALA A 100 5.30 17.45 -8.36
C ALA A 100 5.11 17.71 -6.86
N ARG A 101 4.02 17.18 -6.29
CA ARG A 101 3.74 17.22 -4.85
C ARG A 101 3.98 15.84 -4.25
N VAL A 102 4.54 15.84 -3.05
CA VAL A 102 4.90 14.61 -2.33
C VAL A 102 3.76 14.19 -1.42
N GLY A 103 3.37 12.92 -1.53
CA GLY A 103 2.50 12.24 -0.56
C GLY A 103 3.29 11.20 0.23
N GLY A 104 2.92 10.99 1.48
CA GLY A 104 3.45 9.92 2.32
C GLY A 104 2.55 8.69 2.31
N ILE A 105 2.72 7.86 3.34
CA ILE A 105 1.91 6.65 3.54
C ILE A 105 0.43 7.01 3.65
N ARG A 106 0.07 8.09 4.35
CA ARG A 106 -1.32 8.52 4.50
C ARG A 106 -1.99 8.81 3.16
N GLU A 107 -1.33 9.55 2.28
CA GLU A 107 -1.85 9.86 0.95
C GLU A 107 -1.90 8.60 0.07
N ALA A 108 -0.92 7.70 0.18
CA ALA A 108 -0.95 6.42 -0.51
C ALA A 108 -2.15 5.54 -0.08
N CYS A 109 -2.41 5.44 1.22
CA CYS A 109 -3.59 4.73 1.76
C CYS A 109 -4.89 5.39 1.29
N SER A 110 -4.95 6.72 1.28
CA SER A 110 -6.13 7.46 0.81
C SER A 110 -6.43 7.18 -0.67
N VAL A 111 -5.41 7.19 -1.53
CA VAL A 111 -5.55 6.85 -2.95
C VAL A 111 -6.01 5.40 -3.12
N ALA A 112 -5.44 4.45 -2.36
CA ALA A 112 -5.85 3.05 -2.39
C ALA A 112 -7.32 2.89 -1.99
N LEU A 113 -7.74 3.53 -0.89
CA LEU A 113 -9.11 3.52 -0.40
C LEU A 113 -10.10 4.06 -1.45
N GLN A 114 -9.79 5.21 -2.06
CA GLN A 114 -10.63 5.80 -3.11
C GLN A 114 -10.64 4.97 -4.39
N ALA A 115 -9.57 4.21 -4.66
CA ALA A 115 -9.53 3.24 -5.74
C ALA A 115 -10.27 1.93 -5.42
N GLY A 116 -10.77 1.75 -4.19
CA GLY A 116 -11.33 0.48 -3.71
C GLY A 116 -10.30 -0.66 -3.66
N SER A 117 -9.02 -0.31 -3.58
CA SER A 117 -7.91 -1.26 -3.41
C SER A 117 -7.53 -1.36 -1.93
N LEU A 118 -7.11 -2.56 -1.53
CA LEU A 118 -6.57 -2.78 -0.19
C LEU A 118 -5.14 -2.22 -0.13
N CYS A 119 -4.78 -1.66 1.03
CA CYS A 119 -3.46 -1.15 1.35
C CYS A 119 -2.78 -2.07 2.37
N GLU A 120 -1.66 -2.66 1.95
CA GLU A 120 -0.83 -3.50 2.82
C GLU A 120 0.11 -2.59 3.66
N PRO A 121 0.29 -2.83 4.97
CA PRO A 121 -0.27 -3.91 5.81
C PRO A 121 -1.61 -3.58 6.50
N PHE A 122 -2.12 -2.35 6.40
CA PHE A 122 -3.23 -1.82 7.20
C PHE A 122 -4.55 -2.59 7.03
N ASP A 123 -4.89 -2.99 5.81
CA ASP A 123 -6.16 -3.67 5.49
C ASP A 123 -6.07 -5.20 5.57
N PHE A 124 -4.99 -5.73 6.16
CA PHE A 124 -4.68 -7.17 6.16
C PHE A 124 -4.65 -7.79 7.57
N PRO A 125 -5.80 -7.87 8.28
CA PRO A 125 -5.85 -8.28 9.69
C PRO A 125 -5.47 -9.75 9.95
N ASP A 126 -5.52 -10.61 8.94
CA ASP A 126 -5.11 -12.02 9.03
C ASP A 126 -3.59 -12.20 8.78
N SER A 127 -2.92 -11.24 8.14
CA SER A 127 -1.48 -11.25 7.87
C SER A 127 -0.69 -10.95 9.13
N LEU A 128 0.52 -11.51 9.25
CA LEU A 128 1.42 -11.23 10.38
C LEU A 128 1.70 -9.73 10.53
N GLY A 129 2.04 -9.05 9.44
CA GLY A 129 2.30 -7.61 9.46
C GLY A 129 1.07 -6.77 9.81
N GLY A 130 -0.12 -7.21 9.41
CA GLY A 130 -1.36 -6.51 9.78
C GLY A 130 -1.73 -6.72 11.25
N ARG A 131 -1.51 -7.91 11.82
CA ARG A 131 -1.71 -8.18 13.25
C ARG A 131 -0.78 -7.30 14.11
N GLU A 132 0.49 -7.22 13.75
CA GLU A 132 1.47 -6.35 14.43
C GLU A 132 1.08 -4.87 14.32
N GLN A 133 0.67 -4.42 13.14
CA GLN A 133 0.25 -3.04 12.91
C GLN A 133 -1.00 -2.67 13.72
N LEU A 134 -2.01 -3.54 13.74
CA LEU A 134 -3.23 -3.35 14.52
C LEU A 134 -2.95 -3.32 16.03
N GLN A 135 -2.06 -4.20 16.51
CA GLN A 135 -1.65 -4.20 17.91
C GLN A 135 -0.95 -2.88 18.26
N ALA A 136 0.03 -2.46 17.46
CA ALA A 136 0.74 -1.20 17.67
C ALA A 136 -0.22 0.01 17.64
N GLU A 137 -1.18 0.03 16.72
CA GLU A 137 -2.19 1.08 16.65
C GLU A 137 -3.07 1.09 17.91
N SER A 138 -3.50 -0.08 18.39
CA SER A 138 -4.33 -0.19 19.60
C SER A 138 -3.61 0.35 20.84
N GLU A 139 -2.33 0.02 21.02
CA GLU A 139 -1.51 0.50 22.14
C GLU A 139 -1.32 2.02 22.08
N ILE A 140 -1.15 2.58 20.88
CA ILE A 140 -1.06 4.02 20.67
C ILE A 140 -2.39 4.70 21.03
N LEU A 141 -3.53 4.13 20.61
CA LEU A 141 -4.85 4.69 20.89
C LEU A 141 -5.21 4.60 22.38
N GLU A 142 -4.92 3.47 23.04
CA GLU A 142 -5.06 3.28 24.49
C GLU A 142 -4.24 4.33 25.25
N ARG A 143 -2.95 4.45 24.92
CA ARG A 143 -2.08 5.46 25.54
C ARG A 143 -2.62 6.87 25.34
N ARG A 144 -3.05 7.23 24.13
CA ARG A 144 -3.64 8.56 23.85
C ARG A 144 -4.93 8.80 24.65
N HIS A 145 -5.73 7.77 24.89
CA HIS A 145 -6.95 7.88 25.70
C HIS A 145 -6.63 8.04 27.18
N ASP A 146 -5.67 7.29 27.70
CA ASP A 146 -5.26 7.36 29.12
C ASP A 146 -4.50 8.63 29.46
N CYS A 147 -3.78 9.23 28.51
CA CYS A 147 -3.15 10.55 28.69
C CYS A 147 -4.18 11.69 28.84
N ARG A 148 -5.44 11.49 28.44
CA ARG A 148 -6.48 12.51 28.58
C ARG A 148 -7.10 12.42 29.99
N PRO A 149 -7.34 13.55 30.67
CA PRO A 149 -7.96 13.52 31.99
C PRO A 149 -9.38 12.92 31.93
N PRO A 150 -9.88 12.28 33.00
CA PRO A 150 -11.16 11.56 32.99
C PRO A 150 -12.35 12.38 32.47
N ALA A 151 -12.42 13.67 32.81
CA ALA A 151 -13.49 14.56 32.37
C ALA A 151 -13.40 15.03 30.90
N LYS A 152 -12.30 14.71 30.21
CA LYS A 152 -12.04 15.09 28.80
C LYS A 152 -11.91 13.89 27.88
N ARG A 153 -12.21 12.68 28.36
CA ARG A 153 -12.25 11.46 27.55
C ARG A 153 -13.62 10.79 27.63
N PRO A 154 -14.11 10.18 26.54
CA PRO A 154 -15.36 9.43 26.56
C PRO A 154 -15.21 8.18 27.44
N ASN A 155 -16.26 7.88 28.21
CA ASN A 155 -16.33 6.66 29.01
C ASN A 155 -16.93 5.53 28.16
N TYR A 156 -16.05 4.75 27.53
CA TYR A 156 -16.45 3.65 26.64
C TYR A 156 -17.23 2.53 27.35
N THR A 157 -16.99 2.30 28.64
CA THR A 157 -17.75 1.33 29.45
C THR A 157 -19.21 1.74 29.55
N LYS A 158 -19.50 3.02 29.84
CA LYS A 158 -20.86 3.55 29.89
C LYS A 158 -21.55 3.54 28.53
N LEU A 159 -20.78 3.65 27.45
CA LEU A 159 -21.26 3.57 26.07
C LEU A 159 -21.45 2.12 25.59
N GLY A 160 -21.09 1.11 26.39
CA GLY A 160 -21.29 -0.31 26.06
C GLY A 160 -20.21 -0.93 25.18
N PHE A 161 -19.07 -0.28 24.98
CA PHE A 161 -17.96 -0.85 24.21
C PHE A 161 -17.06 -1.72 25.11
N GLN A 162 -16.83 -2.98 24.70
CA GLN A 162 -15.95 -3.91 25.43
C GLN A 162 -14.47 -3.71 25.09
N SER A 163 -14.15 -3.43 23.82
CA SER A 163 -12.78 -3.25 23.33
C SER A 163 -12.71 -2.02 22.41
N PRO A 164 -12.66 -0.79 22.96
CA PRO A 164 -12.80 0.44 22.16
C PRO A 164 -11.63 0.72 21.20
N PHE A 165 -10.46 0.11 21.42
CA PHE A 165 -9.24 0.36 20.65
C PHE A 165 -8.68 -0.88 19.94
N ARG A 166 -9.29 -2.05 20.16
CA ARG A 166 -8.82 -3.33 19.62
C ARG A 166 -9.91 -3.95 18.75
N LEU A 167 -9.49 -4.46 17.60
CA LEU A 167 -10.35 -5.19 16.67
C LEU A 167 -10.19 -6.70 16.92
N GLU A 168 -11.08 -7.25 17.74
CA GLU A 168 -11.05 -8.67 18.15
C GLU A 168 -11.73 -9.58 17.12
N PHE A 169 -11.16 -9.65 15.90
CA PHE A 169 -11.71 -10.45 14.79
C PHE A 169 -11.86 -11.93 15.14
N THR A 170 -10.89 -12.50 15.86
CA THR A 170 -10.95 -13.90 16.31
C THR A 170 -12.17 -14.16 17.19
N ARG A 171 -12.46 -13.25 18.11
CA ARG A 171 -13.65 -13.35 18.97
C ARG A 171 -14.93 -13.23 18.15
N LEU A 172 -15.01 -12.24 17.26
CA LEU A 172 -16.16 -12.04 16.37
C LEU A 172 -16.45 -13.30 15.56
N VAL A 173 -15.46 -13.88 14.90
CA VAL A 173 -15.63 -15.07 14.05
C VAL A 173 -16.07 -16.27 14.89
N ASN A 174 -15.51 -16.46 16.09
CA ASN A 174 -15.93 -17.52 16.99
C ASN A 174 -17.40 -17.37 17.45
N GLU A 175 -17.84 -16.17 17.79
CA GLU A 175 -19.23 -15.92 18.20
C GLU A 175 -20.22 -16.19 17.05
N TRP A 176 -19.87 -15.83 15.82
CA TRP A 176 -20.67 -16.15 14.64
C TRP A 176 -20.67 -17.65 14.34
N HIS A 177 -19.54 -18.33 14.55
CA HIS A 177 -19.44 -19.77 14.37
C HIS A 177 -20.33 -20.54 15.35
N GLU A 178 -20.35 -20.15 16.63
CA GLU A 178 -21.21 -20.76 17.64
C GLU A 178 -22.69 -20.56 17.29
N LYS A 179 -23.08 -19.36 16.85
CA LYS A 179 -24.46 -19.09 16.39
C LYS A 179 -24.84 -19.92 15.17
N ALA A 180 -23.96 -20.03 14.18
CA ALA A 180 -24.21 -20.83 12.97
C ALA A 180 -24.37 -22.32 13.31
N SER A 181 -23.54 -22.85 14.21
CA SER A 181 -23.62 -24.24 14.66
C SER A 181 -24.96 -24.55 15.32
N LEU A 182 -25.44 -23.66 16.21
CA LEU A 182 -26.75 -23.78 16.85
C LEU A 182 -27.92 -23.72 15.85
N LEU A 183 -27.79 -22.97 14.76
CA LEU A 183 -28.81 -22.92 13.71
C LEU A 183 -28.84 -24.20 12.88
N LEU A 184 -27.67 -24.76 12.54
CA LEU A 184 -27.55 -26.02 11.79
C LEU A 184 -28.10 -27.20 12.60
N GLU A 185 -27.82 -27.26 13.91
CA GLU A 185 -28.37 -28.28 14.81
C GLU A 185 -29.92 -28.28 14.82
N LYS A 186 -30.55 -27.11 14.71
CA LYS A 186 -32.01 -26.99 14.64
C LYS A 186 -32.60 -27.46 13.30
N ILE A 187 -31.82 -27.45 12.22
CA ILE A 187 -32.28 -27.76 10.86
C ILE A 187 -32.25 -29.28 10.57
N LYS A 188 -31.74 -30.13 11.49
CA LYS A 188 -31.63 -31.60 11.32
C LYS A 188 -30.94 -32.04 10.01
N SER A 189 -30.06 -31.21 9.43
CA SER A 189 -29.21 -31.64 8.31
C SER A 189 -27.94 -32.28 8.86
N SER A 190 -27.92 -33.61 8.92
CA SER A 190 -26.84 -34.44 9.47
C SER A 190 -25.51 -34.39 8.71
N ASP A 191 -25.46 -33.72 7.55
CA ASP A 191 -24.44 -34.00 6.53
C ASP A 191 -23.34 -32.95 6.42
N LEU A 192 -23.43 -31.84 7.17
CA LEU A 192 -22.40 -30.80 7.23
C LEU A 192 -21.69 -30.81 8.58
N LYS A 193 -20.88 -31.85 8.82
CA LYS A 193 -19.90 -31.83 9.93
C LYS A 193 -18.72 -30.94 9.55
N MET A 194 -18.87 -29.62 9.76
CA MET A 194 -17.74 -28.68 9.70
C MET A 194 -16.77 -28.98 10.86
N GLN A 195 -15.76 -29.81 10.60
CA GLN A 195 -14.61 -29.95 11.50
C GLN A 195 -13.70 -28.72 11.34
N ILE A 196 -13.96 -27.67 12.11
CA ILE A 196 -13.16 -26.45 12.08
C ILE A 196 -12.36 -26.36 13.36
N LYS A 197 -11.02 -26.35 13.22
CA LYS A 197 -10.12 -26.04 14.33
C LYS A 197 -10.33 -24.58 14.74
N LYS A 198 -10.67 -24.37 16.01
CA LYS A 198 -10.82 -23.06 16.64
C LYS A 198 -9.42 -22.47 16.85
N SER A 199 -8.91 -21.62 15.94
CA SER A 199 -7.86 -20.64 16.31
C SER A 199 -7.47 -19.57 15.29
N ASP A 200 -7.85 -19.60 14.00
CA ASP A 200 -7.47 -18.52 13.07
C ASP A 200 -8.61 -18.14 12.12
N PHE A 201 -8.71 -16.85 11.83
CA PHE A 201 -9.60 -16.32 10.79
C PHE A 201 -8.77 -15.91 9.57
N TYR A 202 -9.38 -16.03 8.40
CA TYR A 202 -8.80 -15.57 7.13
C TYR A 202 -9.81 -14.70 6.40
N VAL A 203 -9.31 -13.69 5.71
CA VAL A 203 -10.16 -12.78 4.93
C VAL A 203 -10.12 -13.20 3.47
N LEU A 204 -11.29 -13.54 2.92
CA LEU A 204 -11.44 -13.77 1.49
C LEU A 204 -11.30 -12.45 0.73
N ARG A 205 -10.23 -12.33 -0.04
CA ARG A 205 -9.91 -11.11 -0.83
C ARG A 205 -10.03 -11.32 -2.33
N ASP A 206 -10.07 -12.57 -2.81
CA ASP A 206 -10.19 -12.82 -4.23
C ASP A 206 -11.54 -12.30 -4.73
N ARG A 207 -11.46 -11.28 -5.57
CA ARG A 207 -12.63 -10.62 -6.15
C ARG A 207 -13.47 -11.57 -7.00
N LYS A 208 -12.86 -12.59 -7.62
CA LYS A 208 -13.61 -13.60 -8.39
C LYS A 208 -14.48 -14.44 -7.47
N CYS A 209 -13.89 -14.96 -6.38
CA CYS A 209 -14.61 -15.72 -5.37
C CYS A 209 -15.71 -14.88 -4.71
N LEU A 210 -15.43 -13.61 -4.38
CA LEU A 210 -16.43 -12.71 -3.80
C LEU A 210 -17.60 -12.44 -4.75
N ARG A 211 -17.34 -12.31 -6.07
CA ARG A 211 -18.41 -12.16 -7.07
C ARG A 211 -19.27 -13.41 -7.17
N LEU A 212 -18.65 -14.59 -7.23
CA LEU A 212 -19.38 -15.87 -7.26
C LEU A 212 -20.23 -16.06 -6.00
N LEU A 213 -19.67 -15.73 -4.84
CA LEU A 213 -20.40 -15.79 -3.56
C LEU A 213 -21.56 -14.79 -3.55
N ASN A 214 -21.36 -13.58 -4.06
CA ASN A 214 -22.44 -12.60 -4.17
C ASN A 214 -23.55 -13.08 -5.11
N MET A 215 -23.21 -13.64 -6.28
CA MET A 215 -24.18 -14.24 -7.21
C MET A 215 -24.98 -15.35 -6.53
N ALA A 216 -24.32 -16.26 -5.81
CA ALA A 216 -24.99 -17.33 -5.07
C ALA A 216 -25.92 -16.81 -3.96
N LEU A 217 -25.57 -15.71 -3.29
CA LEU A 217 -26.42 -15.10 -2.28
C LEU A 217 -27.61 -14.34 -2.87
N THR A 218 -27.47 -13.76 -4.08
CA THR A 218 -28.53 -13.03 -4.77
C THR A 218 -29.49 -13.93 -5.54
N ASP A 219 -29.00 -15.04 -6.11
CA ASP A 219 -29.80 -15.99 -6.89
C ASP A 219 -30.70 -16.87 -6.00
N VAL A 220 -30.48 -16.86 -4.68
CA VAL A 220 -31.31 -17.56 -3.69
C VAL A 220 -32.52 -16.72 -3.24
N ARG A 221 -32.77 -15.56 -3.88
CA ARG A 221 -33.95 -14.71 -3.65
C ARG A 221 -34.97 -14.76 -4.78
#